data_AF-X6N2E1-F1
#
_entry.id   AF-X6N2E1-F1
#
_cell.length_a   1.000
_cell.length_b   1.000
_cell.length_c   1.000
_cell.angle_alpha   90.00
_cell.angle_beta   90.00
_cell.angle_gamma   90.00
#
_symmetry.space_group_name_H-M   'P 1'
#
loop_
_entity.id
_entity.type
_entity.pdbx_description
1 polymer ?
#
loop_
_entity_poly.entity_id
_entity_poly.type
_entity_poly.pdbx_seq_one_letter_code
_entity_poly.pdbx_strand_id
1 'polypeptide(L)'
;MLRRSKRAFSSTSFGSNTPNSEDGTRPNKKARLLLSTETKNGSPKSDTAKNMGIGLNSNNSTSNFSSYVCNARNAIRFKFVEREEDVIDEEQTSNSSNSNGSKSGNKFFQPVYTHQLFNKEQIQGYKNLRINVYISQPHLYAYIEIKYDDKKADQSSKPQQKNCDDLLAIFQHWMKGGFTTNKETFLSQLKEKFVPVGKKHCSYILPNQLTDFDS
;
A
#
# COMPACT_ATOMS: atom_id res chain seq x y z
N MET A 1 -24.24 55.91 -28.27
CA MET A 1 -25.04 54.76 -28.76
C MET A 1 -24.26 53.48 -28.46
N LEU A 2 -24.31 52.92 -27.24
CA LEU A 2 -25.28 51.94 -26.72
C LEU A 2 -25.61 50.78 -27.69
N ARG A 3 -25.12 49.57 -27.38
CA ARG A 3 -25.98 48.38 -27.15
C ARG A 3 -25.25 47.29 -26.34
N ARG A 4 -25.88 47.00 -25.20
CA ARG A 4 -25.63 45.98 -24.17
C ARG A 4 -25.90 44.56 -24.70
N SER A 5 -25.09 43.56 -24.35
CA SER A 5 -25.29 42.56 -23.28
C SER A 5 -26.59 41.74 -23.34
N LYS A 6 -26.45 40.40 -23.38
CA LYS A 6 -27.07 39.42 -22.44
C LYS A 6 -26.76 37.97 -22.87
N ARG A 7 -26.02 37.22 -22.06
CA ARG A 7 -26.11 35.74 -21.98
C ARG A 7 -26.92 35.40 -20.73
N ALA A 8 -27.90 34.53 -20.86
CA ALA A 8 -28.76 34.06 -19.78
C ALA A 8 -28.31 32.67 -19.31
N PHE A 9 -28.46 32.43 -18.01
CA PHE A 9 -28.23 31.19 -17.28
C PHE A 9 -29.55 30.45 -17.02
N SER A 10 -29.41 29.13 -16.82
CA SER A 10 -30.19 28.18 -16.00
C SER A 10 -31.65 27.86 -16.33
N SER A 11 -31.96 26.56 -16.38
CA SER A 11 -32.85 25.93 -15.38
C SER A 11 -32.75 24.39 -15.39
N THR A 12 -32.79 23.85 -14.17
CA THR A 12 -32.93 22.46 -13.73
C THR A 12 -34.33 21.90 -13.97
N SER A 13 -34.45 20.59 -14.18
CA SER A 13 -35.66 19.83 -13.87
C SER A 13 -35.33 18.47 -13.25
N PHE A 14 -35.82 18.27 -12.02
CA PHE A 14 -35.96 16.98 -11.35
C PHE A 14 -37.42 16.55 -11.49
N GLY A 15 -37.66 15.31 -11.91
CA GLY A 15 -38.97 14.68 -11.98
C GLY A 15 -38.94 13.33 -11.27
N SER A 16 -39.76 13.22 -10.23
CA SER A 16 -39.97 12.08 -9.34
C SER A 16 -40.75 10.94 -9.99
N ASN A 17 -40.50 9.70 -9.54
CA ASN A 17 -41.50 8.61 -9.52
C ASN A 17 -41.29 7.73 -8.28
N THR A 18 -42.34 7.59 -7.47
CA THR A 18 -42.58 6.53 -6.47
C THR A 18 -43.29 5.35 -7.18
N PRO A 19 -43.38 4.12 -6.60
CA PRO A 19 -44.39 3.83 -5.56
C PRO A 19 -44.02 2.71 -4.52
N ASN A 20 -44.73 2.75 -3.37
CA ASN A 20 -45.38 1.67 -2.58
C ASN A 20 -44.61 0.36 -2.23
N SER A 21 -44.82 -0.35 -1.13
CA SER A 21 -45.68 -0.29 0.07
C SER A 21 -45.38 -1.53 0.94
N GLU A 22 -45.86 -1.53 2.19
CA GLU A 22 -46.13 -2.72 3.07
C GLU A 22 -44.91 -3.48 3.64
N ASP A 23 -44.95 -4.18 4.77
CA ASP A 23 -45.70 -4.25 6.04
C ASP A 23 -45.00 -5.41 6.81
N GLY A 24 -45.09 -5.49 8.14
CA GLY A 24 -44.73 -6.74 8.85
C GLY A 24 -43.79 -6.64 10.07
N THR A 25 -44.40 -6.33 11.21
CA THR A 25 -44.43 -7.15 12.45
C THR A 25 -43.26 -8.11 12.80
N ARG A 26 -42.68 -7.85 13.98
CA ARG A 26 -41.83 -8.66 14.91
C ARG A 26 -42.16 -10.18 14.97
N PRO A 27 -41.24 -11.13 15.37
CA PRO A 27 -40.65 -11.16 16.73
C PRO A 27 -39.28 -11.84 16.99
N ASN A 28 -38.82 -11.65 18.23
CA ASN A 28 -37.82 -12.36 19.05
C ASN A 28 -37.48 -13.82 18.68
N LYS A 29 -36.19 -14.19 18.84
CA LYS A 29 -35.67 -15.30 19.67
C LYS A 29 -34.24 -15.67 19.25
N LYS A 30 -33.30 -15.73 20.22
CA LYS A 30 -32.26 -16.77 20.37
C LYS A 30 -31.49 -16.48 21.67
N ALA A 31 -31.84 -17.16 22.76
CA ALA A 31 -31.42 -18.52 23.11
C ALA A 31 -29.98 -18.53 23.65
N ARG A 32 -29.94 -18.41 24.98
CA ARG A 32 -28.89 -18.79 25.92
C ARG A 32 -28.62 -20.31 25.77
N LEU A 33 -27.37 -20.70 25.59
CA LEU A 33 -26.93 -22.07 25.86
C LEU A 33 -25.67 -22.02 26.74
N LEU A 34 -25.86 -22.45 27.98
CA LEU A 34 -24.82 -22.91 28.88
C LEU A 34 -24.47 -24.34 28.47
N LEU A 35 -23.18 -24.69 28.41
CA LEU A 35 -22.75 -26.06 28.62
C LEU A 35 -21.44 -26.04 29.42
N SER A 36 -21.58 -26.38 30.70
CA SER A 36 -20.57 -27.01 31.55
C SER A 36 -20.22 -28.40 31.02
N THR A 37 -18.97 -28.85 31.16
CA THR A 37 -18.56 -29.95 32.08
C THR A 37 -17.09 -30.32 31.90
N GLU A 38 -16.49 -30.64 33.04
CA GLU A 38 -15.13 -31.07 33.34
C GLU A 38 -14.78 -32.47 32.81
N THR A 39 -13.47 -32.78 32.76
CA THR A 39 -12.78 -34.03 33.18
C THR A 39 -11.33 -33.94 32.64
N LYS A 40 -10.28 -33.66 33.42
CA LYS A 40 -9.52 -34.49 34.39
C LYS A 40 -9.13 -35.89 33.90
N ASN A 41 -7.85 -36.20 34.15
CA ASN A 41 -7.13 -37.50 34.11
C ASN A 41 -6.48 -37.81 32.74
N GLY A 42 -5.23 -38.22 32.64
CA GLY A 42 -4.20 -38.48 33.63
C GLY A 42 -2.90 -38.86 32.91
N SER A 43 -1.77 -38.43 33.47
CA SER A 43 -0.43 -38.89 33.11
C SER A 43 -0.19 -40.32 33.62
N PRO A 44 0.66 -41.10 32.92
CA PRO A 44 1.77 -41.71 33.63
C PRO A 44 3.11 -41.53 32.90
N LYS A 45 4.15 -41.37 33.73
CA LYS A 45 5.57 -41.44 33.37
C LYS A 45 5.93 -42.89 33.02
N SER A 46 6.82 -43.07 32.05
CA SER A 46 7.67 -44.26 31.97
C SER A 46 9.06 -43.87 31.45
N ASP A 47 10.03 -44.56 32.04
CA ASP A 47 11.45 -44.29 32.04
C ASP A 47 12.19 -44.72 30.76
N THR A 48 13.28 -43.99 30.51
CA THR A 48 14.60 -44.47 30.11
C THR A 48 14.72 -45.54 29.01
N ALA A 49 15.20 -45.11 27.84
CA ALA A 49 16.11 -45.92 27.02
C ALA A 49 17.11 -45.02 26.26
N LYS A 50 18.40 -45.23 26.55
CA LYS A 50 19.55 -44.80 25.74
C LYS A 50 19.47 -45.49 24.37
N ASN A 51 19.66 -44.77 23.27
CA ASN A 51 20.36 -45.34 22.13
C ASN A 51 21.01 -44.29 21.21
N MET A 52 22.34 -44.39 21.19
CA MET A 52 23.32 -44.24 20.11
C MET A 52 22.92 -43.55 18.80
N GLY A 53 23.88 -42.73 18.33
CA GLY A 53 23.77 -41.81 17.21
C GLY A 53 23.34 -42.44 15.88
N ILE A 54 22.42 -41.72 15.24
CA ILE A 54 22.09 -41.86 13.82
C ILE A 54 22.41 -40.51 13.21
N GLY A 55 23.37 -40.49 12.29
CA GLY A 55 23.68 -39.32 11.46
C GLY A 55 22.45 -38.92 10.68
N LEU A 56 21.90 -37.75 11.02
CA LEU A 56 20.82 -37.14 10.25
C LEU A 56 21.43 -36.54 8.98
N ASN A 57 21.32 -37.33 7.92
CA ASN A 57 21.42 -36.84 6.55
C ASN A 57 20.26 -35.86 6.34
N SER A 58 20.54 -34.55 6.39
CA SER A 58 19.54 -33.52 6.18
C SER A 58 19.21 -33.44 4.68
N ASN A 59 18.32 -34.33 4.24
CA ASN A 59 17.59 -34.16 3.00
C ASN A 59 16.69 -32.92 3.16
N ASN A 60 17.18 -31.76 2.75
CA ASN A 60 16.38 -30.55 2.61
C ASN A 60 15.40 -30.72 1.43
N SER A 61 14.33 -31.47 1.65
CA SER A 61 13.08 -31.29 0.93
C SER A 61 12.30 -30.13 1.58
N THR A 62 12.90 -28.94 1.61
CA THR A 62 12.23 -27.72 2.05
C THR A 62 11.42 -27.24 0.85
N SER A 63 10.13 -27.56 0.86
CA SER A 63 9.18 -27.14 -0.16
C SER A 63 9.26 -25.62 -0.38
N ASN A 64 9.38 -25.21 -1.65
CA ASN A 64 9.58 -23.84 -2.17
C ASN A 64 8.50 -22.79 -1.77
N PHE A 65 7.77 -22.97 -0.68
CA PHE A 65 6.71 -22.05 -0.24
C PHE A 65 7.24 -20.71 0.28
N SER A 66 8.52 -20.62 0.67
CA SER A 66 9.10 -19.34 1.10
C SER A 66 9.28 -18.34 -0.05
N SER A 67 9.29 -18.79 -1.32
CA SER A 67 9.61 -17.89 -2.44
C SER A 67 8.49 -16.94 -2.81
N TYR A 68 7.25 -17.20 -2.39
CA TYR A 68 6.08 -16.34 -2.66
C TYR A 68 5.67 -15.49 -1.45
N VAL A 69 6.56 -15.37 -0.45
CA VAL A 69 6.36 -14.53 0.72
C VAL A 69 7.42 -13.43 0.70
N CYS A 70 6.97 -12.19 0.57
CA CYS A 70 7.85 -11.02 0.56
C CYS A 70 7.74 -10.27 1.90
N ASN A 71 8.86 -9.72 2.38
CA ASN A 71 8.82 -8.76 3.49
C ASN A 71 8.27 -7.42 2.97
N ALA A 72 7.19 -6.93 3.58
CA ALA A 72 6.48 -5.74 3.12
C ALA A 72 7.35 -4.46 3.17
N ARG A 73 8.17 -4.31 4.21
CA ARG A 73 9.09 -3.17 4.35
C ARG A 73 10.14 -3.11 3.24
N ASN A 74 10.65 -4.26 2.82
CA ASN A 74 11.65 -4.32 1.75
C ASN A 74 11.01 -4.22 0.36
N ALA A 75 9.79 -4.73 0.20
CA ALA A 75 9.06 -4.68 -1.06
C ALA A 75 8.55 -3.27 -1.40
N ILE A 76 8.12 -2.50 -0.38
CA ILE A 76 7.54 -1.17 -0.57
C ILE A 76 8.62 -0.11 -0.50
N ARG A 77 8.65 0.75 -1.50
CA ARG A 77 9.57 1.88 -1.55
C ARG A 77 8.88 3.13 -2.06
N PHE A 78 9.22 4.26 -1.46
CA PHE A 78 8.64 5.57 -1.72
C PHE A 78 9.66 6.48 -2.39
N LYS A 79 9.19 7.38 -3.25
CA LYS A 79 10.01 8.41 -3.86
C LYS A 79 9.20 9.68 -4.05
N PHE A 80 9.79 10.82 -3.69
CA PHE A 80 9.25 12.12 -4.06
C PHE A 80 9.75 12.49 -5.46
N VAL A 81 8.84 12.95 -6.30
CA VAL A 81 9.08 13.24 -7.72
C VAL A 81 8.77 14.70 -7.96
N GLU A 82 9.77 15.48 -8.38
CA GLU A 82 9.58 16.88 -8.77
C GLU A 82 9.48 17.00 -10.29
N ARG A 83 10.24 16.19 -11.03
CA ARG A 83 10.32 16.23 -12.49
C ARG A 83 10.15 14.85 -13.09
N GLU A 84 9.82 14.81 -14.38
CA GLU A 84 9.59 13.58 -15.12
C GLU A 84 10.83 12.67 -15.11
N GLU A 85 12.04 13.25 -15.12
CA GLU A 85 13.29 12.48 -15.07
C GLU A 85 13.53 11.81 -13.72
N ASP A 86 12.81 12.17 -12.67
CA ASP A 86 12.93 11.50 -11.38
C ASP A 86 12.15 10.17 -11.36
N VAL A 87 11.29 9.91 -12.36
CA VAL A 87 10.57 8.63 -12.54
C VAL A 87 11.42 7.64 -13.36
N ILE A 88 12.54 7.20 -12.79
CA ILE A 88 13.49 6.25 -13.41
C ILE A 88 13.19 4.82 -12.94
N ASP A 89 13.22 3.87 -13.87
CA ASP A 89 13.23 2.44 -13.57
C ASP A 89 14.58 2.02 -12.96
N GLU A 90 14.62 1.81 -11.65
CA GLU A 90 15.84 1.55 -10.86
C GLU A 90 16.63 0.26 -11.19
N GLU A 91 16.36 -0.45 -12.28
CA GLU A 91 17.15 -1.66 -12.59
C GLU A 91 18.63 -1.38 -12.92
N GLN A 92 19.05 -0.12 -13.06
CA GLN A 92 20.41 0.24 -13.45
C GLN A 92 21.26 0.98 -12.41
N THR A 93 20.76 1.24 -11.20
CA THR A 93 21.47 2.10 -10.21
C THR A 93 22.20 1.38 -9.09
N SER A 94 22.37 0.05 -9.16
CA SER A 94 23.15 -0.72 -8.18
C SER A 94 24.66 -0.47 -8.21
N ASN A 95 25.19 0.27 -9.21
CA ASN A 95 26.62 0.52 -9.35
C ASN A 95 27.10 1.96 -9.08
N SER A 96 26.22 2.90 -8.67
CA SER A 96 26.65 4.28 -8.33
C SER A 96 26.82 4.47 -6.83
N SER A 97 27.65 3.63 -6.23
CA SER A 97 28.21 3.85 -4.89
C SER A 97 29.53 4.60 -5.05
N ASN A 98 29.48 5.87 -5.43
CA ASN A 98 30.54 6.89 -5.23
C ASN A 98 30.16 8.21 -5.91
N SER A 99 29.35 9.03 -5.25
CA SER A 99 29.39 10.48 -5.49
C SER A 99 29.11 11.22 -4.18
N ASN A 100 30.17 11.82 -3.64
CA ASN A 100 30.15 12.76 -2.52
C ASN A 100 29.55 14.11 -2.96
N GLY A 101 28.35 14.07 -3.54
CA GLY A 101 27.61 15.21 -4.04
C GLY A 101 26.13 14.98 -3.76
N SER A 102 25.63 15.61 -2.69
CA SER A 102 24.27 15.54 -2.20
C SER A 102 23.22 15.96 -3.25
N LYS A 103 22.85 15.06 -4.18
CA LYS A 103 21.54 15.09 -4.84
C LYS A 103 20.58 14.24 -4.00
N SER A 104 20.17 14.82 -2.86
CA SER A 104 19.33 14.19 -1.84
C SER A 104 17.91 13.81 -2.31
N GLY A 105 17.48 14.21 -3.51
CA GLY A 105 16.10 14.03 -3.98
C GLY A 105 15.80 12.76 -4.77
N ASN A 106 16.80 12.02 -5.25
CA ASN A 106 16.56 10.99 -6.29
C ASN A 106 16.56 9.53 -5.79
N LYS A 107 16.61 9.31 -4.47
CA LYS A 107 16.66 7.96 -3.89
C LYS A 107 15.31 7.53 -3.36
N PHE A 108 15.01 6.25 -3.52
CA PHE A 108 13.89 5.65 -2.82
C PHE A 108 14.19 5.51 -1.33
N PHE A 109 13.15 5.61 -0.52
CA PHE A 109 13.18 5.30 0.90
C PHE A 109 12.12 4.25 1.26
N GLN A 110 12.35 3.49 2.32
CA GLN A 110 11.46 2.41 2.75
C GLN A 110 10.60 2.85 3.95
N PRO A 111 9.38 2.30 4.09
CA PRO A 111 8.59 2.53 5.29
C PRO A 111 9.27 1.88 6.50
N VAL A 112 9.16 2.53 7.67
CA VAL A 112 9.64 1.94 8.93
C VAL A 112 8.69 0.85 9.41
N TYR A 113 7.38 1.03 9.20
CA TYR A 113 6.33 0.16 9.69
C TYR A 113 5.38 -0.23 8.56
N THR A 114 5.02 -1.50 8.50
CA THR A 114 4.06 -2.02 7.50
C THR A 114 2.97 -2.91 8.11
N HIS A 115 3.05 -3.19 9.41
CA HIS A 115 2.13 -4.07 10.14
C HIS A 115 0.66 -3.63 10.12
N GLN A 116 0.36 -2.34 9.87
CA GLN A 116 -1.02 -1.86 9.74
C GLN A 116 -1.66 -2.25 8.41
N LEU A 117 -0.85 -2.39 7.35
CA LEU A 117 -1.30 -2.77 6.02
C LEU A 117 -1.23 -4.29 5.83
N PHE A 118 -0.19 -4.92 6.38
CA PHE A 118 0.13 -6.32 6.14
C PHE A 118 0.31 -7.07 7.46
N ASN A 119 -0.41 -8.17 7.61
CA ASN A 119 -0.27 -9.05 8.77
C ASN A 119 1.17 -9.58 8.86
N LYS A 120 1.80 -9.42 10.03
CA LYS A 120 3.20 -9.80 10.29
C LYS A 120 4.23 -9.15 9.34
N GLU A 121 3.88 -8.02 8.70
CA GLU A 121 4.75 -7.33 7.74
C GLU A 121 5.15 -8.21 6.54
N GLN A 122 4.27 -9.15 6.17
CA GLN A 122 4.50 -10.08 5.07
C GLN A 122 3.43 -9.93 3.99
N ILE A 123 3.87 -10.01 2.74
CA ILE A 123 3.02 -10.01 1.55
C ILE A 123 3.04 -11.41 0.94
N GLN A 124 1.87 -11.98 0.71
CA GLN A 124 1.68 -13.35 0.26
C GLN A 124 1.34 -13.43 -1.24
N GLY A 125 1.86 -14.45 -1.90
CA GLY A 125 1.50 -14.85 -3.26
C GLY A 125 2.31 -14.18 -4.38
N TYR A 126 3.40 -13.47 -4.05
CA TYR A 126 4.25 -12.79 -5.03
C TYR A 126 5.71 -13.18 -4.86
N LYS A 127 6.40 -13.39 -5.98
CA LYS A 127 7.84 -13.63 -6.04
C LYS A 127 8.57 -12.37 -6.50
N ASN A 128 9.63 -11.99 -5.78
CA ASN A 128 10.46 -10.81 -6.06
C ASN A 128 9.64 -9.51 -6.22
N LEU A 129 8.68 -9.32 -5.33
CA LEU A 129 7.78 -8.17 -5.34
C LEU A 129 8.51 -6.85 -5.07
N ARG A 130 8.25 -5.86 -5.92
CA ARG A 130 8.65 -4.45 -5.77
C ARG A 130 7.42 -3.56 -5.97
N ILE A 131 7.10 -2.78 -4.95
CA ILE A 131 6.00 -1.81 -4.96
C ILE A 131 6.61 -0.42 -4.88
N ASN A 132 6.54 0.33 -5.98
CA ASN A 132 7.10 1.66 -6.08
C ASN A 132 5.95 2.65 -5.91
N VAL A 133 6.04 3.48 -4.88
CA VAL A 133 5.08 4.54 -4.60
C VAL A 133 5.75 5.88 -4.90
N TYR A 134 5.39 6.45 -6.04
CA TYR A 134 5.85 7.78 -6.44
C TYR A 134 4.85 8.81 -5.94
N ILE A 135 5.35 9.85 -5.28
CA ILE A 135 4.55 10.95 -4.75
C ILE A 135 5.00 12.23 -5.43
N SER A 136 4.10 12.90 -6.17
CA SER A 136 4.43 14.16 -6.82
C SER A 136 4.66 15.25 -5.78
N GLN A 137 5.70 16.04 -5.98
CA GLN A 137 5.86 17.29 -5.28
C GLN A 137 5.39 18.42 -6.19
N PRO A 138 4.58 19.35 -5.68
CA PRO A 138 4.12 19.49 -4.28
C PRO A 138 2.68 18.98 -4.04
N HIS A 139 1.97 18.50 -5.07
CA HIS A 139 0.55 18.13 -4.98
C HIS A 139 0.26 16.82 -4.22
N LEU A 140 1.28 16.00 -3.97
CA LEU A 140 1.17 14.69 -3.34
C LEU A 140 0.27 13.70 -4.10
N TYR A 141 0.14 13.84 -5.42
CA TYR A 141 -0.48 12.81 -6.23
C TYR A 141 0.34 11.53 -6.13
N ALA A 142 -0.34 10.39 -6.04
CA ALA A 142 0.30 9.09 -5.87
C ALA A 142 0.23 8.27 -7.14
N TYR A 143 1.36 7.72 -7.57
CA TYR A 143 1.46 6.70 -8.60
C TYR A 143 2.04 5.42 -8.00
N ILE A 144 1.30 4.32 -8.13
CA ILE A 144 1.71 3.02 -7.64
C ILE A 144 2.06 2.12 -8.83
N GLU A 145 3.30 1.66 -8.83
CA GLU A 145 3.81 0.68 -9.77
C GLU A 145 4.13 -0.61 -9.03
N ILE A 146 3.51 -1.72 -9.42
CA ILE A 146 3.71 -3.03 -8.81
C ILE A 146 4.42 -3.92 -9.83
N LYS A 147 5.63 -4.36 -9.50
CA LYS A 147 6.46 -5.26 -10.30
C LYS A 147 6.72 -6.54 -9.51
N TYR A 148 6.68 -7.69 -10.16
CA TYR A 148 6.98 -9.00 -9.58
C TYR A 148 7.36 -9.95 -10.70
N ASP A 149 8.13 -10.98 -10.39
CA ASP A 149 8.57 -11.97 -11.37
C ASP A 149 7.47 -13.02 -11.61
N ASP A 150 6.76 -13.37 -10.55
CA ASP A 150 5.69 -14.36 -10.61
C ASP A 150 4.63 -14.11 -9.52
N LYS A 151 3.39 -14.50 -9.81
CA LYS A 151 2.24 -14.41 -8.92
C LYS A 151 1.58 -15.77 -8.83
N LYS A 152 1.38 -16.26 -7.60
CA LYS A 152 0.74 -17.54 -7.37
C LYS A 152 -0.68 -17.52 -7.92
N ALA A 153 -0.99 -18.46 -8.81
CA ALA A 153 -2.35 -18.64 -9.31
C ALA A 153 -3.29 -18.98 -8.15
N ASP A 154 -4.47 -18.36 -8.12
CA ASP A 154 -5.53 -18.72 -7.18
C ASP A 154 -6.07 -20.12 -7.56
N GLN A 155 -5.42 -21.16 -7.05
CA GLN A 155 -5.86 -22.55 -7.22
C GLN A 155 -6.91 -22.97 -6.18
N SER A 156 -7.39 -22.04 -5.36
CA SER A 156 -8.40 -22.33 -4.35
C SER A 156 -9.76 -22.52 -5.01
N SER A 157 -10.21 -23.76 -5.10
CA SER A 157 -11.61 -24.14 -5.36
C SER A 157 -12.58 -23.63 -4.27
N LYS A 158 -12.05 -23.07 -3.18
CA LYS A 158 -12.80 -22.46 -2.08
C LYS A 158 -12.65 -20.93 -2.14
N PRO A 159 -13.75 -20.16 -2.24
CA PRO A 159 -13.73 -18.70 -2.38
C PRO A 159 -13.15 -17.95 -1.16
N GLN A 160 -12.96 -18.62 -0.01
CA GLN A 160 -12.50 -17.99 1.23
C GLN A 160 -10.98 -17.99 1.42
N GLN A 161 -10.21 -18.70 0.59
CA GLN A 161 -8.78 -18.87 0.80
C GLN A 161 -7.99 -18.25 -0.36
N LYS A 162 -8.02 -16.92 -0.42
CA LYS A 162 -7.23 -16.16 -1.40
C LYS A 162 -5.75 -16.46 -1.14
N ASN A 163 -5.03 -16.92 -2.16
CA ASN A 163 -3.63 -17.32 -2.02
C ASN A 163 -2.67 -16.13 -2.15
N CYS A 164 -3.19 -14.97 -2.52
CA CYS A 164 -2.42 -13.80 -2.87
C CYS A 164 -3.09 -12.52 -2.36
N ASP A 165 -2.30 -11.62 -1.78
CA ASP A 165 -2.81 -10.35 -1.26
C ASP A 165 -3.26 -9.42 -2.38
N ASP A 166 -4.36 -8.71 -2.16
CA ASP A 166 -4.85 -7.71 -3.11
C ASP A 166 -4.20 -6.36 -2.85
N LEU A 167 -3.00 -6.17 -3.38
CA LEU A 167 -2.20 -4.98 -3.12
C LEU A 167 -2.96 -3.70 -3.47
N LEU A 168 -3.63 -3.65 -4.62
CA LEU A 168 -4.37 -2.47 -5.05
C LEU A 168 -5.54 -2.16 -4.11
N ALA A 169 -6.29 -3.18 -3.69
CA ALA A 169 -7.38 -2.97 -2.73
C ALA A 169 -6.87 -2.50 -1.36
N ILE A 170 -5.74 -3.04 -0.89
CA ILE A 170 -5.09 -2.61 0.35
C ILE A 170 -4.68 -1.14 0.25
N PHE A 171 -3.97 -0.74 -0.82
CA PHE A 171 -3.58 0.66 -1.01
C PHE A 171 -4.80 1.57 -1.16
N GLN A 172 -5.85 1.13 -1.86
CA GLN A 172 -7.08 1.91 -2.04
C GLN A 172 -7.79 2.18 -0.71
N HIS A 173 -7.77 1.21 0.21
CA HIS A 173 -8.34 1.38 1.54
C HIS A 173 -7.60 2.45 2.36
N TRP A 174 -6.27 2.49 2.27
CA TRP A 174 -5.43 3.38 3.07
C TRP A 174 -5.21 4.76 2.43
N MET A 175 -5.06 4.83 1.11
CA MET A 175 -4.84 6.06 0.35
C MET A 175 -6.17 6.67 -0.11
N LYS A 176 -6.90 7.27 0.83
CA LYS A 176 -8.22 7.87 0.57
C LYS A 176 -8.22 8.98 -0.49
N GLY A 177 -7.07 9.63 -0.72
CA GLY A 177 -6.88 10.60 -1.81
C GLY A 177 -6.86 9.98 -3.21
N GLY A 178 -6.87 8.64 -3.30
CA GLY A 178 -6.70 7.90 -4.53
C GLY A 178 -5.23 7.83 -4.96
N PHE A 179 -4.98 6.99 -5.96
CA PHE A 179 -3.72 6.87 -6.66
C PHE A 179 -3.98 6.46 -8.11
N THR A 180 -3.01 6.67 -8.98
CA THR A 180 -3.02 6.13 -10.34
C THR A 180 -2.08 4.94 -10.45
N THR A 181 -2.38 4.03 -11.37
CA THR A 181 -1.47 2.95 -11.81
C THR A 181 -0.93 3.20 -13.21
N ASN A 182 -1.36 4.28 -13.86
CA ASN A 182 -0.88 4.71 -15.16
C ASN A 182 0.18 5.82 -14.99
N LYS A 183 1.39 5.54 -15.49
CA LYS A 183 2.55 6.45 -15.46
C LYS A 183 2.28 7.75 -16.22
N GLU A 184 1.64 7.70 -17.39
CA GLU A 184 1.37 8.87 -18.23
C GLU A 184 0.39 9.84 -17.55
N THR A 185 -0.63 9.29 -16.88
CA THR A 185 -1.57 10.09 -16.08
C THR A 185 -0.84 10.82 -14.96
N PHE A 186 0.06 10.14 -14.27
CA PHE A 186 0.88 10.75 -13.22
C PHE A 186 1.80 11.85 -13.75
N LEU A 187 2.48 11.61 -14.88
CA LEU A 187 3.36 12.61 -15.51
C LEU A 187 2.59 13.83 -16.00
N SER A 188 1.33 13.65 -16.42
CA SER A 188 0.45 14.76 -16.77
C SER A 188 0.10 15.61 -15.56
N GLN A 189 -0.21 14.96 -14.42
CA GLN A 189 -0.49 15.64 -13.15
C GLN A 189 0.72 16.37 -12.57
N LEU A 190 1.93 15.86 -12.82
CA LEU A 190 3.18 16.48 -12.36
C LEU A 190 3.41 17.88 -12.96
N LYS A 191 2.79 18.19 -14.11
CA LYS A 191 2.89 19.50 -14.79
C LYS A 191 1.97 20.56 -14.19
N GLU A 192 1.10 20.17 -13.26
CA GLU A 192 0.17 21.10 -12.62
C GLU A 192 0.91 22.06 -11.68
N LYS A 193 0.52 23.34 -11.72
CA LYS A 193 1.11 24.36 -10.87
C LYS A 193 0.42 24.35 -9.52
N PHE A 194 1.18 24.14 -8.47
CA PHE A 194 0.69 24.21 -7.11
C PHE A 194 0.69 25.62 -6.54
N VAL A 195 -0.38 25.93 -5.81
CA VAL A 195 -0.50 27.10 -4.97
C VAL A 195 -0.89 26.60 -3.58
N PRO A 196 -0.04 26.81 -2.56
CA PRO A 196 -0.38 26.45 -1.19
C PRO A 196 -1.68 27.13 -0.77
N VAL A 197 -2.62 26.35 -0.26
CA VAL A 197 -3.88 26.87 0.27
C VAL A 197 -3.68 27.44 1.68
N GLY A 198 -4.51 28.41 2.05
CA GLY A 198 -4.50 29.02 3.38
C GLY A 198 -3.66 30.30 3.47
N LYS A 199 -3.47 30.78 4.71
CA LYS A 199 -2.76 32.03 5.01
C LYS A 199 -1.32 31.74 5.42
N LYS A 200 -0.36 32.48 4.86
CA LYS A 200 1.04 32.43 5.30
C LYS A 200 1.14 32.94 6.74
N HIS A 201 1.70 32.11 7.63
CA HIS A 201 1.95 32.49 9.03
C HIS A 201 3.38 32.98 9.26
N CYS A 202 4.37 32.29 8.71
CA CYS A 202 5.78 32.63 8.89
C CYS A 202 6.60 32.27 7.63
N SER A 203 7.84 32.74 7.62
CA SER A 203 8.87 32.41 6.63
C SER A 203 10.18 32.28 7.39
N TYR A 204 10.98 31.28 7.08
CA TYR A 204 12.33 31.15 7.62
C TYR A 204 13.28 30.75 6.52
N ILE A 205 14.57 31.00 6.73
CA ILE A 205 15.66 30.63 5.84
C ILE A 205 16.54 29.67 6.63
N LEU A 206 16.95 28.57 6.01
CA LEU A 206 17.88 27.64 6.63
C LEU A 206 19.28 28.26 6.63
N PRO A 207 20.04 28.20 7.74
CA PRO A 207 21.38 28.81 7.83
C PRO A 207 22.32 28.41 6.69
N ASN A 208 22.20 27.16 6.22
CA ASN A 208 23.05 26.57 5.18
C ASN A 208 22.66 27.03 3.75
N GLN A 209 21.70 27.94 3.60
CA GLN A 209 21.32 28.56 2.33
C GLN A 209 21.60 30.07 2.28
N LEU A 210 22.28 30.63 3.28
CA LEU A 210 22.87 31.96 3.20
C LEU A 210 24.19 31.88 2.42
N THR A 211 24.09 31.83 1.10
CA THR A 211 25.21 32.18 0.22
C THR A 211 24.92 33.53 -0.39
N ASP A 212 25.75 34.51 -0.02
CA ASP A 212 25.97 35.79 -0.71
C ASP A 212 24.94 36.91 -0.50
N PHE A 213 24.76 37.32 0.77
CA PHE A 213 24.33 38.68 1.10
C PHE A 213 25.36 39.30 2.04
N ASP A 214 26.53 39.66 1.50
CA ASP A 214 27.42 40.74 1.96
C ASP A 214 28.78 40.62 1.24
N SER A 215 28.90 41.30 0.09
CA SER A 215 30.18 41.68 -0.54
C SER A 215 29.94 42.88 -1.45
#